data_AF-M5EAN9-F1
#
_entry.id   AF-M5EAN9-F1
#
_cell.length_a   1.000
_cell.length_b   1.000
_cell.length_c   1.000
_cell.angle_alpha   90.00
_cell.angle_beta   90.00
_cell.angle_gamma   90.00
#
_symmetry.space_group_name_H-M   'P 1'
#
loop_
_entity.id
_entity.type
_entity.pdbx_description
1 polymer ?
#
loop_
_entity_poly.entity_id
_entity_poly.type
_entity_poly.pdbx_seq_one_letter_code
_entity_poly.pdbx_strand_id
1 'polypeptide(L)'
;MNLFLLIIFVLVGIAGLFYNVDSGVFIGLGLIPWQILKIKLKRKFVLTAIILSSAAGLGYFVYYSKWLIAVLFIFIQLYNYWGYLNIVNE
;
A
#
# COMPACT_ATOMS: atom_id res chain seq x y z
N MET A 1 4.86 -15.14 9.26
CA MET A 1 3.60 -14.35 9.21
C MET A 1 3.65 -13.22 8.20
N ASN A 2 4.63 -12.30 8.27
CA ASN A 2 4.66 -11.12 7.38
C ASN A 2 4.72 -11.45 5.88
N LEU A 3 5.51 -12.45 5.47
CA LEU A 3 5.59 -12.88 4.05
C LEU A 3 4.25 -13.45 3.55
N PHE A 4 3.56 -14.24 4.38
CA PHE A 4 2.24 -14.78 4.06
C PHE A 4 1.20 -13.66 3.91
N LEU A 5 1.19 -12.69 4.84
CA LEU A 5 0.33 -11.52 4.75
C LEU A 5 0.65 -10.65 3.54
N LEU A 6 1.92 -10.49 3.18
CA LEU A 6 2.34 -9.78 1.98
C LEU A 6 1.72 -10.41 0.73
N ILE A 7 1.83 -11.74 0.59
CA ILE A 7 1.24 -12.47 -0.54
C ILE A 7 -0.29 -12.24 -0.58
N ILE A 8 -0.97 -12.34 0.56
CA ILE A 8 -2.42 -12.08 0.64
C ILE A 8 -2.75 -10.65 0.21
N PHE A 9 -2.04 -9.64 0.71
CA PHE A 9 -2.32 -8.25 0.37
C PHE A 9 -2.03 -7.94 -1.10
N VAL A 10 -1.03 -8.57 -1.70
CA VAL A 10 -0.79 -8.50 -3.15
C VAL A 10 -1.98 -9.07 -3.91
N LEU A 11 -2.43 -10.29 -3.57
CA LEU A 11 -3.56 -10.92 -4.24
C LEU A 11 -4.86 -10.11 -4.09
N VAL A 12 -5.17 -9.68 -2.86
CA VAL A 12 -6.38 -8.91 -2.53
C VAL A 12 -6.34 -7.52 -3.18
N GLY A 13 -5.19 -6.86 -3.17
CA GLY A 13 -5.02 -5.55 -3.81
C GLY A 13 -5.20 -5.63 -5.33
N ILE A 14 -4.58 -6.63 -5.97
CA ILE A 14 -4.73 -6.87 -7.41
C ILE A 14 -6.17 -7.23 -7.74
N ALA A 15 -6.77 -8.19 -7.04
CA ALA A 15 -8.17 -8.57 -7.24
C ALA A 15 -9.12 -7.38 -7.03
N GLY A 16 -8.86 -6.55 -6.01
CA GLY A 16 -9.62 -5.33 -5.76
C GLY A 16 -9.60 -4.36 -6.94
N LEU A 17 -8.44 -4.19 -7.58
CA LEU A 17 -8.30 -3.35 -8.77
C LEU A 17 -9.08 -3.91 -9.96
N PHE A 18 -9.02 -5.23 -10.20
CA PHE A 18 -9.70 -5.86 -11.35
C PHE A 18 -11.22 -5.96 -11.19
N TYR A 19 -11.70 -6.21 -9.96
CA TYR A 19 -13.13 -6.41 -9.66
C TYR A 19 -13.82 -5.17 -9.10
N ASN A 20 -13.13 -4.02 -9.05
CA ASN A 20 -13.65 -2.76 -8.52
C ASN A 20 -14.16 -2.87 -7.07
N VAL A 21 -13.37 -3.55 -6.22
CA VAL A 21 -13.68 -3.73 -4.81
C VAL A 21 -12.83 -2.77 -3.98
N ASP A 22 -13.43 -1.65 -3.56
CA ASP A 22 -12.77 -0.55 -2.85
C ASP A 22 -11.97 -1.01 -1.63
N SER A 23 -12.55 -1.91 -0.82
CA SER A 23 -11.92 -2.45 0.38
C SER A 23 -10.68 -3.30 0.06
N GLY A 24 -10.70 -4.04 -1.04
CA GLY A 24 -9.57 -4.85 -1.50
C GLY A 24 -8.40 -3.98 -1.94
N VAL A 25 -8.67 -2.93 -2.73
CA VAL A 25 -7.67 -1.94 -3.14
C VAL A 25 -7.07 -1.24 -1.92
N PHE A 26 -7.93 -0.79 -1.01
CA PHE A 26 -7.53 -0.02 0.17
C PHE A 26 -6.64 -0.84 1.11
N ILE A 27 -7.08 -2.03 1.51
CA ILE A 27 -6.37 -2.88 2.45
C ILE A 27 -5.13 -3.49 1.78
N GLY A 28 -5.27 -4.01 0.56
CA GLY A 28 -4.19 -4.65 -0.17
C GLY A 28 -3.05 -3.66 -0.45
N LEU A 29 -3.31 -2.63 -1.24
CA LEU A 29 -2.28 -1.66 -1.62
C LEU A 29 -1.83 -0.78 -0.45
N GLY A 30 -2.68 -0.56 0.55
CA GLY A 30 -2.31 0.19 1.75
C GLY A 30 -1.29 -0.54 2.63
N LEU A 31 -1.38 -1.87 2.73
CA LEU A 31 -0.58 -2.66 3.67
C LEU A 31 0.62 -3.37 3.04
N ILE A 32 0.68 -3.50 1.70
CA ILE A 32 1.86 -4.07 1.01
C ILE A 32 3.18 -3.40 1.45
N PRO A 33 3.31 -2.05 1.43
CA PRO A 33 4.57 -1.41 1.81
C PRO A 33 4.96 -1.70 3.26
N TRP A 34 3.99 -1.69 4.17
CA TRP A 34 4.21 -2.02 5.59
C TRP A 34 4.71 -3.45 5.80
N GLN A 35 4.20 -4.42 5.03
CA GLN A 35 4.69 -5.80 5.14
C GLN A 35 6.10 -5.94 4.58
N ILE A 36 6.42 -5.29 3.45
CA ILE A 36 7.78 -5.28 2.89
C ILE A 36 8.77 -4.68 3.91
N LEU A 37 8.35 -3.59 4.57
CA LEU A 37 9.09 -2.95 5.64
C LEU A 37 9.35 -3.92 6.80
N LYS A 38 8.33 -4.63 7.28
CA LYS A 38 8.46 -5.63 8.36
C LYS A 38 9.28 -6.86 8.01
N ILE A 39 9.46 -7.17 6.73
CA ILE A 39 10.32 -8.28 6.26
C ILE A 39 11.80 -7.85 6.19
N LYS A 40 12.13 -6.58 6.50
CA LYS A 40 13.49 -6.01 6.44
C LYS A 40 14.13 -6.13 5.05
N LEU A 41 13.31 -6.03 4.00
CA LEU A 41 13.79 -5.94 2.62
C LEU A 41 14.61 -4.66 2.40
N LYS A 42 15.47 -4.65 1.37
CA LYS A 42 16.32 -3.49 1.07
C LYS A 42 15.47 -2.23 0.91
N ARG A 43 15.96 -1.11 1.43
CA ARG A 43 15.30 0.21 1.44
C ARG A 43 14.65 0.59 0.10
N LYS A 44 15.36 0.32 -1.01
CA LYS A 44 14.84 0.59 -2.37
C LYS A 44 13.49 -0.09 -2.65
N PHE A 45 13.30 -1.34 -2.22
CA PHE A 45 12.05 -2.07 -2.44
C PHE A 45 10.87 -1.49 -1.64
N VAL A 46 11.12 -1.02 -0.42
CA VAL A 46 10.08 -0.38 0.40
C VAL A 46 9.60 0.89 -0.28
N LEU A 47 10.52 1.76 -0.71
CA LEU A 47 10.18 3.01 -1.38
C LEU A 47 9.46 2.76 -2.71
N THR A 48 9.94 1.82 -3.53
CA THR A 48 9.28 1.41 -4.78
C THR A 48 7.86 0.92 -4.50
N ALA A 49 7.65 0.13 -3.44
CA ALA A 49 6.33 -0.35 -3.08
C ALA A 49 5.39 0.79 -2.66
N ILE A 50 5.87 1.74 -1.85
CA ILE A 50 5.07 2.94 -1.47
C ILE A 50 4.63 3.69 -2.72
N ILE A 51 5.55 3.97 -3.66
CA ILE A 51 5.26 4.74 -4.87
C ILE A 51 4.24 4.00 -5.74
N LEU A 52 4.46 2.71 -6.02
CA LEU A 52 3.57 1.91 -6.86
C LEU A 52 2.18 1.75 -6.25
N SER A 53 2.11 1.40 -4.96
CA SER A 53 0.84 1.25 -4.25
C SER A 53 0.08 2.58 -4.14
N SER A 54 0.79 3.69 -3.93
CA SER A 54 0.18 5.03 -3.91
C SER A 54 -0.39 5.41 -5.27
N ALA A 55 0.40 5.26 -6.33
CA ALA A 55 -0.03 5.59 -7.69
C ALA A 55 -1.24 4.76 -8.12
N ALA A 56 -1.19 3.44 -7.92
CA ALA A 56 -2.29 2.54 -8.29
C ALA A 56 -3.55 2.78 -7.44
N GLY A 57 -3.41 2.87 -6.11
CA GLY A 57 -4.55 3.06 -5.21
C GLY A 57 -5.19 4.44 -5.35
N LEU A 58 -4.39 5.52 -5.39
CA LEU A 58 -4.93 6.86 -5.60
C LEU A 58 -5.53 7.02 -6.99
N GLY A 59 -4.87 6.49 -8.03
CA GLY A 59 -5.41 6.46 -9.38
C GLY A 59 -6.79 5.81 -9.43
N TYR A 60 -6.93 4.64 -8.79
CA TYR A 60 -8.21 3.95 -8.66
C TYR A 60 -9.27 4.79 -7.92
N PHE A 61 -8.98 5.29 -6.71
CA PHE A 61 -9.98 6.02 -5.92
C PHE A 61 -10.38 7.36 -6.54
N VAL A 62 -9.46 8.06 -7.19
CA VAL A 62 -9.76 9.31 -7.92
C VAL A 62 -10.61 9.00 -9.15
N TYR A 63 -10.26 7.96 -9.92
CA TYR A 63 -11.02 7.55 -11.10
C TYR A 63 -12.48 7.20 -10.77
N TYR A 64 -12.71 6.46 -9.68
CA TYR A 64 -14.06 6.11 -9.20
C TYR A 64 -14.70 7.17 -8.27
N SER A 65 -14.12 8.38 -8.18
CA SER A 65 -14.62 9.51 -7.38
C SER A 65 -14.85 9.19 -5.89
N LYS A 66 -14.05 8.28 -5.33
CA LYS A 66 -14.09 7.85 -3.92
C LYS A 66 -13.22 8.76 -3.03
N TRP A 67 -13.54 10.05 -2.99
CA TRP A 67 -12.70 11.07 -2.37
C TRP A 67 -12.39 10.84 -0.89
N LEU A 68 -13.36 10.40 -0.09
CA LEU A 68 -13.13 10.07 1.32
C LEU A 68 -12.08 8.96 1.47
N ILE A 69 -12.21 7.89 0.67
CA ILE A 69 -11.31 6.74 0.69
C ILE A 69 -9.92 7.16 0.17
N ALA A 70 -9.87 7.99 -0.86
CA ALA A 70 -8.61 8.54 -1.37
C ALA A 70 -7.84 9.31 -0.29
N VAL A 71 -8.51 10.20 0.44
CA VAL A 71 -7.88 10.96 1.55
C VAL A 71 -7.36 10.03 2.65
N LEU A 72 -8.17 9.05 3.08
CA LEU A 72 -7.74 8.05 4.06
C LEU A 72 -6.55 7.23 3.55
N PHE A 73 -6.53 6.91 2.26
CA PHE A 73 -5.45 6.16 1.64
C PHE A 73 -4.15 6.96 1.61
N ILE A 74 -4.21 8.28 1.36
CA ILE A 74 -3.05 9.18 1.49
C ILE A 74 -2.45 9.07 2.89
N PHE A 75 -3.27 9.13 3.94
CA PHE A 75 -2.77 9.02 5.32
C PHE A 75 -2.07 7.69 5.58
N ILE A 76 -2.58 6.57 5.04
CA ILE A 76 -1.93 5.27 5.14
C ILE A 76 -0.57 5.27 4.42
N GLN A 77 -0.48 5.84 3.22
CA GLN A 77 0.78 5.88 2.49
C GLN A 77 1.80 6.82 3.15
N LEU A 78 1.35 7.92 3.75
CA LEU A 78 2.19 8.78 4.58
C LEU A 78 2.70 8.04 5.82
N TYR A 79 1.87 7.22 6.47
CA TYR A 79 2.31 6.38 7.58
C TYR A 79 3.37 5.35 7.15
N ASN A 80 3.19 4.70 6.00
CA ASN A 80 4.20 3.82 5.42
C ASN A 80 5.51 4.56 5.13
N TYR A 81 5.43 5.78 4.62
CA TYR A 81 6.59 6.61 4.34
C TYR A 81 7.30 7.05 5.62
N TRP A 82 6.57 7.44 6.65
CA TRP A 82 7.13 7.73 7.97
C TRP A 82 7.85 6.50 8.55
N GLY A 83 7.25 5.30 8.45
CA GLY A 83 7.91 4.06 8.83
C GLY A 83 9.20 3.80 8.05
N TYR A 84 9.20 4.08 6.75
CA TYR A 84 10.40 4.00 5.92
C TYR A 84 11.50 4.95 6.42
N LEU A 85 11.17 6.20 6.76
CA LEU A 85 12.13 7.18 7.26
C LEU A 85 12.72 6.78 8.62
N ASN A 86 11.94 6.20 9.52
CA ASN A 86 12.45 5.77 10.82
C ASN A 86 13.46 4.63 10.71
N ILE A 87 13.28 3.71 9.76
CA ILE A 87 14.27 2.65 9.46
C ILE A 87 15.49 3.20 8.73
N VAL A 88 15.39 4.37 8.10
CA VAL A 88 16.55 5.06 7.53
C VAL A 88 17.44 5.65 8.63
N ASN A 89 16.83 6.08 9.74
CA ASN A 89 17.49 6.78 10.85
C ASN A 89 17.97 5.86 11.99
N GLU A 90 17.60 4.57 11.95
CA GLU A 90 18.24 3.47 12.71
C GLU A 90 19.45 2.91 11.93
#